data_AF-A0A3C0QIS1-F1
#
_entry.id   AF-A0A3C0QIS1-F1
#
_cell.length_a   1.000
_cell.length_b   1.000
_cell.length_c   1.000
_cell.angle_alpha   90.00
_cell.angle_beta   90.00
_cell.angle_gamma   90.00
#
_symmetry.space_group_name_H-M   'P 1'
#
loop_
_entity.id
_entity.type
_entity.pdbx_description
1 polymer ?
#
loop_
_entity_poly.entity_id
_entity_poly.type
_entity_poly.pdbx_seq_one_letter_code
_entity_poly.pdbx_strand_id
1 'polypeptide(L)'
;KEKIYTIPVKTLENRKIKIEKSSDGFIVKSEQLERMVAMTDLENEEALDYLRYRLKKMKIGDRLKELGINEGSTVIIGNLVFELID
;
A
#
# COMPACT_ATOMS: atom_id res chain seq x y z
N LYS A 1 23.88 35.88 0.33
CA LYS A 1 24.25 34.44 0.20
C LYS A 1 22.99 33.67 -0.14
N GLU A 2 22.86 33.22 -1.38
CA GLU A 2 21.72 32.42 -1.81
C GLU A 2 21.83 31.01 -1.21
N LYS A 3 20.80 30.58 -0.49
CA LYS A 3 20.68 29.20 -0.02
C LYS A 3 20.07 28.37 -1.15
N ILE A 4 20.93 27.79 -1.98
CA ILE A 4 20.52 26.80 -2.97
C ILE A 4 20.15 25.52 -2.19
N TYR A 5 18.87 25.13 -2.22
CA TYR A 5 18.43 23.82 -1.74
C TYR A 5 18.18 22.92 -2.95
N THR A 6 18.88 21.79 -2.99
CA THR A 6 18.59 20.71 -3.93
C THR A 6 17.42 19.92 -3.39
N ILE A 7 16.25 20.06 -4.03
CA ILE A 7 15.15 19.13 -3.83
C ILE A 7 15.54 17.84 -4.57
N PRO A 8 15.69 16.69 -3.90
CA PRO A 8 15.95 15.44 -4.60
C PRO A 8 14.77 15.16 -5.53
N VAL A 9 15.06 14.78 -6.78
CA VAL A 9 14.10 14.39 -7.83
C VAL A 9 13.46 13.03 -7.49
N LYS A 10 12.97 12.87 -6.27
CA LYS A 10 12.28 11.67 -5.79
C LYS A 10 10.76 11.87 -5.89
N THR A 11 10.31 12.52 -6.95
CA THR A 11 8.93 13.02 -7.04
C THR A 11 8.10 12.46 -8.20
N LEU A 12 8.57 11.43 -8.92
CA LEU A 12 7.76 10.83 -10.00
C LEU A 12 7.54 9.32 -9.96
N GLU A 13 8.27 8.56 -9.13
CA GLU A 13 8.16 7.10 -9.14
C GLU A 13 7.31 6.50 -7.98
N ASN A 14 6.62 7.34 -7.21
CA ASN A 14 5.78 6.92 -6.06
C ASN A 14 4.53 6.10 -6.40
N ARG A 15 4.44 5.57 -7.63
CA ARG A 15 3.35 4.69 -8.09
C ARG A 15 3.81 3.26 -8.39
N LYS A 16 5.11 2.95 -8.29
CA LYS A 16 5.58 1.58 -8.50
C LYS A 16 5.13 0.70 -7.33
N ILE A 17 4.14 -0.14 -7.61
CA ILE A 17 3.78 -1.27 -6.77
C ILE A 17 4.68 -2.43 -7.21
N LYS A 18 5.38 -3.04 -6.25
CA LYS A 18 6.11 -4.29 -6.45
C LYS A 18 5.45 -5.38 -5.61
N ILE A 19 5.38 -6.59 -6.16
CA ILE A 19 4.83 -7.75 -5.46
C ILE A 19 5.95 -8.78 -5.30
N GLU A 20 6.09 -9.28 -4.07
CA GLU A 20 6.95 -10.40 -3.73
C GLU A 20 6.09 -11.51 -3.13
N LYS A 21 6.29 -12.74 -3.60
CA LYS A 21 5.62 -13.90 -3.06
C LYS A 21 6.38 -14.41 -1.83
N SER A 22 5.67 -14.62 -0.73
CA SER A 22 6.17 -15.23 0.50
C SER A 22 5.35 -16.48 0.86
N SER A 23 5.80 -17.21 1.89
CA SER A 23 5.07 -18.36 2.43
C SER A 23 3.72 -17.96 3.02
N ASP A 24 3.62 -16.75 3.57
CA ASP A 24 2.45 -16.20 4.24
C ASP A 24 1.50 -15.41 3.32
N GLY A 25 1.82 -15.30 2.02
CA GLY A 25 1.01 -14.57 1.04
C GLY A 25 1.81 -13.67 0.10
N PHE A 26 1.19 -12.57 -0.36
CA PHE A 26 1.78 -11.62 -1.30
C PHE A 26 2.17 -10.33 -0.58
N ILE A 27 3.47 -10.04 -0.54
CA ILE A 27 4.03 -8.81 0.01
C ILE A 27 3.97 -7.73 -1.06
N VAL A 28 3.25 -6.66 -0.78
CA VAL A 28 3.05 -5.52 -1.67
C VAL A 28 3.92 -4.37 -1.17
N LYS A 29 5.01 -4.09 -1.89
CA LYS A 29 5.92 -2.97 -1.61
C LYS A 29 5.51 -1.75 -2.42
N SER A 30 5.19 -0.66 -1.72
CA SER A 30 5.00 0.65 -2.33
C SER A 30 5.15 1.74 -1.27
N GLU A 31 5.98 2.74 -1.55
CA GLU A 31 6.24 3.83 -0.60
C GLU A 31 4.96 4.56 -0.18
N GLN A 32 3.97 4.68 -1.09
CA GLN A 32 2.69 5.31 -0.79
C GLN A 32 1.82 4.48 0.15
N LEU A 33 1.61 3.20 -0.14
CA LEU A 33 0.76 2.35 0.69
C LEU A 33 1.41 2.06 2.03
N GLU A 34 2.72 1.81 2.05
CA GLU A 34 3.47 1.59 3.29
C GLU A 34 3.39 2.80 4.22
N ARG A 35 3.49 4.03 3.68
CA ARG A 35 3.29 5.25 4.48
C ARG A 35 1.86 5.39 4.98
N MET A 36 0.86 5.13 4.14
CA MET A 36 -0.55 5.21 4.56
C MET A 36 -0.85 4.24 5.69
N VAL A 37 -0.38 3.01 5.58
CA VAL A 37 -0.53 1.99 6.61
C VAL A 37 0.23 2.41 7.88
N ALA A 38 1.49 2.83 7.77
CA ALA A 38 2.30 3.23 8.93
C ALA A 38 1.77 4.48 9.67
N MET A 39 1.04 5.36 8.98
CA MET A 39 0.37 6.52 9.58
C MET A 39 -1.00 6.19 10.17
N THR A 40 -1.52 5.00 9.91
CA THR A 40 -2.82 4.56 10.43
C THR A 40 -2.63 3.79 11.72
N ASP A 41 -3.37 4.17 12.74
CA ASP A 41 -3.51 3.34 13.94
C ASP A 41 -4.40 2.13 13.61
N LEU A 42 -3.79 0.95 13.42
CA LEU A 42 -4.51 -0.27 13.04
C LEU A 42 -5.31 -0.89 14.19
N GLU A 43 -5.06 -0.49 15.44
CA GLU A 43 -5.81 -0.96 16.61
C GLU A 43 -7.11 -0.15 16.81
N ASN A 44 -7.19 1.03 16.19
CA ASN A 44 -8.38 1.87 16.20
C ASN A 44 -9.33 1.50 15.04
N GLU A 45 -10.53 1.03 15.36
CA GLU A 45 -11.53 0.61 14.37
C GLU A 45 -11.92 1.71 13.38
N GLU A 46 -12.06 2.97 13.82
CA GLU A 46 -12.40 4.09 12.94
C GLU A 46 -11.27 4.42 11.97
N ALA A 47 -10.02 4.39 12.45
CA ALA A 47 -8.84 4.62 11.61
C ALA A 47 -8.66 3.49 10.58
N LEU A 48 -8.88 2.24 11.00
CA LEU A 48 -8.89 1.09 10.10
C LEU A 48 -10.00 1.20 9.05
N ASP A 49 -11.20 1.61 9.43
CA ASP A 49 -12.30 1.80 8.47
C ASP A 49 -11.97 2.88 7.44
N TYR A 50 -11.40 4.00 7.89
CA TYR A 50 -10.92 5.04 7.00
C TYR A 50 -9.84 4.54 6.03
N LEU A 51 -8.89 3.74 6.51
CA LEU A 51 -7.87 3.12 5.66
C LEU A 51 -8.50 2.19 4.62
N ARG A 52 -9.44 1.32 5.01
CA ARG A 52 -10.19 0.46 4.08
C ARG A 52 -10.91 1.28 3.01
N TYR A 53 -11.61 2.35 3.41
CA TYR A 53 -12.29 3.27 2.49
C TYR A 53 -11.30 3.91 1.51
N ARG A 54 -10.13 4.35 1.98
CA ARG A 54 -9.07 4.92 1.14
C ARG A 54 -8.52 3.91 0.14
N LEU A 55 -8.24 2.68 0.57
CA LEU A 55 -7.76 1.60 -0.31
C LEU A 55 -8.79 1.25 -1.40
N LYS A 56 -10.07 1.18 -1.03
CA LYS A 56 -11.19 0.97 -1.97
C LYS A 56 -11.30 2.11 -2.98
N LYS A 57 -11.21 3.37 -2.51
CA LYS A 57 -11.24 4.55 -3.38
C LYS A 57 -10.06 4.60 -4.36
N MET A 58 -8.91 4.06 -3.96
CA MET A 58 -7.72 3.96 -4.79
C MET A 58 -7.72 2.74 -5.73
N LYS A 59 -8.76 1.90 -5.69
CA LYS A 59 -8.87 0.68 -6.49
C LYS A 59 -7.66 -0.25 -6.35
N ILE A 60 -7.17 -0.39 -5.11
CA ILE A 60 -6.00 -1.24 -4.85
C ILE A 60 -6.34 -2.71 -5.14
N GLY A 61 -7.53 -3.18 -4.79
CA GLY A 61 -7.98 -4.54 -5.11
C GLY A 61 -7.89 -4.85 -6.61
N ASP A 62 -8.46 -3.99 -7.46
CA ASP A 62 -8.38 -4.13 -8.91
C ASP A 62 -6.93 -4.19 -9.41
N ARG A 63 -6.07 -3.27 -8.92
CA ARG A 63 -4.64 -3.25 -9.29
C ARG A 63 -3.90 -4.51 -8.88
N LEU A 64 -4.21 -5.07 -7.70
CA LEU A 64 -3.60 -6.32 -7.24
C LEU A 64 -4.07 -7.50 -8.11
N LYS A 65 -5.34 -7.54 -8.53
CA LYS A 65 -5.87 -8.51 -9.50
C LYS A 65 -5.16 -8.40 -10.85
N GLU A 66 -4.99 -7.18 -11.38
CA GLU A 66 -4.25 -6.92 -12.63
C GLU A 66 -2.79 -7.38 -12.56
N LEU A 67 -2.20 -7.38 -11.37
CA LEU A 67 -0.83 -7.84 -11.13
C LEU A 67 -0.74 -9.35 -10.81
N GLY A 68 -1.85 -10.09 -10.88
CA GLY A 68 -1.90 -11.54 -10.76
C GLY A 68 -2.17 -12.07 -9.35
N ILE A 69 -2.63 -11.23 -8.42
CA ILE A 69 -3.10 -11.67 -7.10
C ILE A 69 -4.57 -12.06 -7.22
N ASN A 70 -4.88 -13.32 -6.96
CA ASN A 70 -6.25 -13.82 -7.05
C ASN A 70 -7.04 -13.51 -5.77
N GLU A 71 -8.36 -13.54 -5.88
CA GLU A 71 -9.26 -13.52 -4.72
C GLU A 71 -8.95 -14.67 -3.76
N GLY A 72 -9.16 -14.43 -2.47
CA GLY A 72 -8.80 -15.35 -1.38
C GLY A 72 -7.30 -15.37 -1.06
N SER A 73 -6.47 -14.58 -1.75
CA SER A 73 -5.06 -14.46 -1.42
C SER A 73 -4.83 -13.53 -0.24
N THR A 74 -3.94 -13.93 0.67
CA THR A 74 -3.43 -13.05 1.72
C THR A 74 -2.47 -12.02 1.14
N VAL A 75 -2.71 -10.75 1.44
CA VAL A 75 -1.93 -9.60 0.99
C VAL A 75 -1.36 -8.87 2.20
N ILE A 76 -0.08 -8.51 2.10
CA ILE A 76 0.69 -7.90 3.18
C ILE A 76 1.24 -6.55 2.68
N ILE A 77 0.89 -5.46 3.37
CA ILE A 77 1.40 -4.10 3.10
C ILE A 77 1.95 -3.54 4.42
N GLY A 78 3.26 -3.43 4.55
CA GLY A 78 3.86 -3.00 5.83
C GLY A 78 3.45 -3.95 6.97
N ASN A 79 2.75 -3.43 7.97
CA ASN A 79 2.16 -4.19 9.08
C ASN A 79 0.67 -4.52 8.89
N LEU A 80 0.04 -4.11 7.79
CA LEU A 80 -1.33 -4.49 7.46
C LEU A 80 -1.34 -5.83 6.72
N VAL A 81 -2.13 -6.77 7.22
CA VAL A 81 -2.41 -8.05 6.56
C VAL A 81 -3.91 -8.15 6.32
N PHE A 82 -4.31 -8.48 5.09
CA PHE A 82 -5.72 -8.64 4.74
C PHE A 82 -5.88 -9.69 3.64
N GLU A 83 -7.08 -10.25 3.55
CA GLU A 83 -7.46 -11.13 2.43
C GLU A 83 -8.08 -10.31 1.31
N LEU A 84 -7.70 -10.60 0.07
CA LEU A 84 -8.31 -9.98 -1.09
C LEU A 84 -9.67 -10.64 -1.36
N ILE A 85 -10.74 -9.93 -1.02
CA ILE A 85 -12.14 -10.30 -1.33
C ILE A 85 -12.71 -9.32 -2.36
N ASP A 86 -13.60 -9.81 -3.23
CA ASP A 86 -14.39 -8.98 -4.18
C ASP A 86 -15.65 -8.41 -3.52
#